data_AF-A0A7W1BUD9-F1
#
_entry.id   AF-A0A7W1BUD9-F1
#
_cell.length_a   1.000
_cell.length_b   1.000
_cell.length_c   1.000
_cell.angle_alpha   90.00
_cell.angle_beta   90.00
_cell.angle_gamma   90.00
#
_symmetry.space_group_name_H-M   'P 1'
#
loop_
_entity.id
_entity.type
_entity.pdbx_description
1 polymer ?
#
loop_
_entity_poly.entity_id
_entity_poly.type
_entity_poly.pdbx_seq_one_letter_code
_entity_poly.pdbx_strand_id
1 'polypeptide(L)'
;MSRPPSLAIIPSLVIAAVLAATASAATKPIRVTFVGDSMPASIEYVPSAQRLLREGGLNVRLDLKVCRRLVQPSCTFLGSTPSTTLQAVRSYGRSPR
;
A
#
# COMPACT_ATOMS: atom_id res chain seq x y z
N MET A 1 55.80 27.72 14.10
CA MET A 1 55.13 27.17 12.89
C MET A 1 53.72 26.78 13.29
N SER A 2 52.74 27.66 13.03
CA SER A 2 51.35 27.51 13.50
C SER A 2 50.44 27.48 12.28
N ARG A 3 49.72 26.37 12.06
CA ARG A 3 48.71 26.22 10.99
C ARG A 3 47.44 27.00 11.40
N PRO A 4 46.81 27.78 10.50
CA PRO A 4 45.52 28.40 10.79
C PRO A 4 44.39 27.36 10.71
N PRO A 5 43.33 27.48 11.52
CA PRO A 5 42.18 26.60 11.45
C PRO A 5 41.33 26.92 10.20
N SER A 6 41.02 25.87 9.44
CA SER A 6 40.23 25.88 8.21
C SER A 6 38.81 26.43 8.45
N LEU A 7 38.60 27.69 8.06
CA LEU A 7 37.33 28.40 8.13
C LEU A 7 36.49 28.15 6.86
N ALA A 8 36.16 26.89 6.57
CA ALA A 8 35.43 26.51 5.34
C ALA A 8 34.29 25.50 5.57
N ILE A 9 33.84 25.31 6.81
CA ILE A 9 32.89 24.23 7.17
C ILE A 9 31.44 24.73 7.29
N ILE A 10 31.22 26.04 7.39
CA ILE A 10 29.92 26.61 7.75
C ILE A 10 28.88 26.67 6.59
N PRO A 11 29.23 26.98 5.31
CA PRO A 11 28.19 27.14 4.28
C PRO A 11 27.60 25.81 3.78
N SER A 12 28.28 24.67 3.97
CA SER A 12 27.82 23.37 3.46
C SER A 12 26.69 22.75 4.28
N LEU A 13 26.60 23.05 5.58
CA LEU A 13 25.58 22.45 6.46
C LEU A 13 24.17 23.01 6.20
N VAL A 14 24.09 24.30 5.86
CA VAL A 14 22.81 24.98 5.58
C VAL A 14 22.20 24.47 4.28
N ILE A 15 23.02 24.20 3.26
CA ILE A 15 22.56 23.68 1.96
C ILE A 15 22.01 22.24 2.10
N ALA A 16 22.64 21.39 2.90
CA ALA A 16 22.19 20.02 3.13
C ALA A 16 20.82 19.96 3.85
N ALA A 17 20.57 20.88 4.80
CA ALA A 17 19.31 20.96 5.53
C ALA A 17 18.14 21.40 4.62
N VAL A 18 18.38 22.31 3.67
CA VAL A 18 17.36 22.77 2.72
C VAL A 18 17.01 21.69 1.70
N LEU A 19 17.98 20.91 1.22
CA LEU A 19 17.74 19.77 0.30
C LEU A 19 16.96 18.63 0.97
N ALA A 20 17.21 18.36 2.26
CA ALA A 20 16.47 17.34 3.00
C ALA A 20 14.98 17.71 3.21
N ALA A 21 14.69 19.01 3.35
CA ALA A 21 13.32 19.49 3.55
C ALA A 21 12.45 19.38 2.28
N THR A 22 13.04 19.42 1.08
CA THR A 22 12.28 19.29 -0.18
C THR A 22 11.95 17.85 -0.56
N ALA A 23 12.52 16.85 0.11
CA ALA A 23 12.43 15.44 -0.29
C ALA A 23 11.21 14.67 0.29
N SER A 24 10.42 15.27 1.17
CA SER A 24 9.33 14.58 1.89
C SER A 24 7.94 15.09 1.52
N ALA A 25 7.58 15.03 0.24
CA ALA A 25 6.18 14.91 -0.16
C ALA A 25 5.93 13.46 -0.57
N ALA A 26 6.01 12.53 0.39
CA ALA A 26 5.61 11.15 0.14
C ALA A 26 4.11 11.11 -0.15
N THR A 27 3.73 10.82 -1.39
CA THR A 27 2.33 10.61 -1.76
C THR A 27 1.76 9.52 -0.86
N LYS A 28 0.66 9.84 -0.15
CA LYS A 28 -0.01 8.90 0.72
C LYS A 28 -0.41 7.65 -0.09
N PRO A 29 -0.12 6.43 0.37
CA PRO A 29 -0.47 5.22 -0.36
C PRO A 29 -1.97 5.14 -0.65
N ILE A 30 -2.31 4.72 -1.86
CA ILE A 30 -3.69 4.46 -2.26
C ILE A 30 -4.12 3.15 -1.63
N ARG A 31 -5.18 3.21 -0.83
CA ARG A 31 -5.77 2.01 -0.22
C ARG A 31 -6.66 1.33 -1.25
N VAL A 32 -6.34 0.08 -1.59
CA VAL A 32 -7.07 -0.73 -2.57
C VAL A 32 -7.55 -2.00 -1.87
N THR A 33 -8.81 -2.37 -2.06
CA THR A 33 -9.28 -3.72 -1.71
C THR A 33 -9.47 -4.51 -2.99
N PHE A 34 -8.72 -5.60 -3.17
CA PHE A 34 -8.89 -6.53 -4.26
C PHE A 34 -9.87 -7.63 -3.82
N VAL A 35 -11.02 -7.74 -4.49
CA VAL A 35 -11.98 -8.82 -4.24
C VAL A 35 -11.77 -9.91 -5.28
N GLY A 36 -11.55 -11.15 -4.85
CA GLY A 36 -11.29 -12.26 -5.76
C GLY A 36 -11.40 -13.64 -5.11
N ASP A 37 -10.73 -14.61 -5.72
CA ASP A 37 -10.75 -16.03 -5.34
C ASP A 37 -9.32 -16.57 -5.14
N SER A 38 -9.05 -17.80 -5.58
CA SER A 38 -7.75 -18.45 -5.49
C SER A 38 -6.68 -17.82 -6.38
N MET A 39 -7.02 -17.17 -7.50
CA MET A 39 -6.00 -16.62 -8.41
C MET A 39 -5.24 -15.43 -7.79
N PRO A 40 -5.91 -14.39 -7.26
CA PRO A 40 -5.22 -13.29 -6.60
C PRO A 40 -4.56 -13.68 -5.27
N ALA A 41 -4.87 -14.87 -4.72
CA ALA A 41 -4.18 -15.39 -3.53
C ALA A 41 -2.68 -15.57 -3.76
N SER A 42 -2.26 -15.81 -5.01
CA SER A 42 -0.84 -15.87 -5.39
C SER A 42 -0.05 -14.61 -4.99
N ILE A 43 -0.70 -13.44 -4.93
CA ILE A 43 -0.06 -12.17 -4.51
C ILE A 43 0.44 -12.26 -3.06
N GLU A 44 -0.22 -13.04 -2.19
CA GLU A 44 0.22 -13.23 -0.80
C GLU A 44 1.51 -14.03 -0.69
N TYR A 45 1.75 -14.95 -1.64
CA TYR A 45 2.87 -15.89 -1.58
C TYR A 45 4.04 -15.53 -2.51
N VAL A 46 3.88 -14.49 -3.35
CA VAL A 46 4.91 -14.02 -4.28
C VAL A 46 5.49 -12.67 -3.81
N PRO A 47 6.66 -12.65 -3.14
CA PRO A 47 7.20 -11.43 -2.52
C PRO A 47 7.47 -10.30 -3.52
N SER A 48 7.86 -10.63 -4.75
CA SER A 48 8.09 -9.64 -5.82
C SER A 48 6.81 -8.92 -6.24
N ALA A 49 5.67 -9.62 -6.27
CA ALA A 49 4.37 -9.03 -6.57
C ALA A 49 3.96 -8.02 -5.49
N GLN A 50 4.13 -8.38 -4.21
CA GLN A 50 3.85 -7.46 -3.11
C GLN A 50 4.76 -6.24 -3.14
N ARG A 51 6.05 -6.43 -3.46
CA ARG A 51 7.01 -5.33 -3.56
C ARG A 51 6.61 -4.36 -4.67
N LEU A 52 6.27 -4.87 -5.86
CA LEU A 52 5.84 -4.06 -6.99
C LEU A 52 4.62 -3.20 -6.65
N LEU A 53 3.62 -3.76 -5.95
CA LEU A 53 2.43 -3.01 -5.51
C LEU A 53 2.80 -1.89 -4.53
N ARG A 54 3.67 -2.18 -3.55
CA ARG A 54 4.11 -1.16 -2.57
C ARG A 54 4.94 -0.05 -3.22
N GLU A 55 5.85 -0.39 -4.12
CA GLU A 55 6.67 0.57 -4.88
C GLU A 55 5.79 1.44 -5.79
N GLY A 56 4.70 0.88 -6.33
CA GLY A 56 3.66 1.63 -7.04
C GLY A 56 2.75 2.48 -6.15
N GLY A 57 3.03 2.58 -4.85
CA GLY A 57 2.23 3.38 -3.90
C GLY A 57 0.88 2.78 -3.54
N LEU A 58 0.68 1.48 -3.76
CA LEU A 58 -0.56 0.78 -3.43
C LEU A 58 -0.43 0.06 -2.09
N ASN A 59 -1.38 0.34 -1.20
CA ASN A 59 -1.62 -0.45 0.00
C ASN A 59 -2.82 -1.38 -0.27
N VAL A 60 -2.53 -2.62 -0.68
CA VAL A 60 -3.52 -3.58 -1.13
C VAL A 60 -3.96 -4.49 0.02
N ARG A 61 -5.28 -4.54 0.26
CA ARG A 61 -5.94 -5.56 1.07
C ARG A 61 -6.59 -6.57 0.13
N LEU A 62 -6.30 -7.85 0.32
CA LEU A 62 -6.94 -8.93 -0.45
C LEU A 62 -8.16 -9.45 0.33
N ASP A 63 -9.34 -9.46 -0.30
CA ASP A 63 -10.55 -10.10 0.23
C ASP A 63 -10.94 -11.26 -0.69
N LEU A 64 -10.38 -12.43 -0.38
CA LEU A 64 -10.43 -13.61 -1.23
C LEU A 64 -11.41 -14.64 -0.66
N LYS A 65 -12.47 -14.91 -1.40
CA LYS A 65 -13.54 -15.85 -1.01
C LYS A 65 -14.01 -16.65 -2.21
N VAL A 66 -13.60 -17.91 -2.28
CA VAL A 66 -13.82 -18.86 -3.39
C VAL A 66 -15.28 -18.90 -3.87
N CYS A 67 -16.23 -18.84 -2.94
CA CYS A 67 -17.66 -18.98 -3.23
C CYS A 67 -18.43 -17.66 -3.32
N ARG A 68 -17.76 -16.51 -3.24
CA ARG A 68 -18.44 -15.20 -3.22
C ARG A 68 -19.02 -14.87 -4.59
N ARG A 69 -20.33 -14.62 -4.63
CA ARG A 69 -21.02 -14.12 -5.82
C ARG A 69 -21.18 -12.60 -5.76
N LEU A 70 -21.39 -11.98 -6.92
CA LEU A 70 -21.50 -10.53 -7.03
C LEU A 70 -22.74 -9.98 -6.29
N VAL A 71 -23.93 -10.50 -6.62
CA VAL A 71 -25.23 -10.07 -6.06
C VAL A 71 -26.15 -11.23 -5.67
N GLN A 72 -26.01 -12.38 -6.31
CA GLN A 72 -26.75 -13.59 -5.92
C GLN A 72 -26.22 -14.17 -4.61
N PRO A 73 -27.00 -15.02 -3.90
CA PRO A 73 -26.51 -15.75 -2.74
C PRO A 73 -25.22 -16.51 -3.06
N SER A 74 -24.20 -16.32 -2.24
CA SER A 74 -22.94 -17.05 -2.33
C SER A 74 -23.12 -18.54 -1.98
N CYS A 75 -22.16 -19.39 -2.35
CA CYS A 75 -22.16 -20.79 -1.93
C CYS A 75 -21.46 -21.02 -0.58
N THR A 76 -21.79 -22.15 0.05
CA THR A 76 -21.06 -22.62 1.24
C THR A 76 -19.81 -23.37 0.81
N PHE A 77 -18.67 -23.00 1.36
CA PHE A 77 -17.40 -23.69 1.18
C PHE A 77 -16.70 -23.83 2.54
N LEU A 78 -16.26 -25.06 2.86
CA LEU A 78 -15.67 -25.41 4.16
C LEU A 78 -16.49 -24.89 5.36
N GLY A 79 -17.82 -25.05 5.29
CA GLY A 79 -18.74 -24.65 6.35
C GLY A 79 -19.02 -23.15 6.46
N SER A 80 -18.46 -22.32 5.57
CA SER A 80 -18.67 -20.86 5.57
C SER A 80 -19.34 -20.38 4.29
N THR A 81 -20.27 -19.43 4.42
CA THR A 81 -20.95 -18.78 3.29
C THR A 81 -20.63 -17.28 3.33
N PRO A 82 -19.81 -16.76 2.40
CA PRO A 82 -19.44 -15.35 2.42
C PRO A 82 -20.61 -14.45 2.00
N SER A 83 -20.62 -13.21 2.49
CA SER A 83 -21.47 -12.16 1.92
C SER A 83 -21.18 -11.95 0.44
N THR A 84 -22.15 -11.40 -0.30
CA THR A 84 -21.95 -11.07 -1.72
C THR A 84 -20.94 -9.94 -1.87
N THR A 85 -20.31 -9.81 -3.05
CA THR A 85 -19.35 -8.73 -3.31
C THR A 85 -20.00 -7.36 -3.11
N LEU A 86 -21.25 -7.16 -3.55
CA LEU A 86 -21.93 -5.88 -3.34
C LEU A 86 -22.13 -5.56 -1.86
N GLN A 87 -22.48 -6.57 -1.04
CA GLN A 87 -22.60 -6.39 0.41
C GLN A 87 -21.26 -6.09 1.06
N ALA A 88 -20.20 -6.78 0.64
CA ALA A 88 -18.86 -6.58 1.19
C ALA A 88 -18.28 -5.21 0.82
N VAL A 89 -18.42 -4.77 -0.44
CA VAL A 89 -17.98 -3.43 -0.88
C VAL A 89 -18.71 -2.33 -0.10
N ARG A 90 -20.00 -2.51 0.17
CA ARG A 90 -20.77 -1.57 1.01
C ARG A 90 -20.26 -1.51 2.46
N SER A 91 -19.64 -2.57 2.97
CA SER A 91 -19.12 -2.60 4.35
C SER A 91 -17.69 -2.08 4.50
N TYR A 92 -16.91 -1.98 3.41
CA TYR A 92 -15.51 -1.50 3.48
C TYR A 92 -15.38 0.01 3.74
N GLY A 93 -16.47 0.77 3.70
CA GLY A 93 -16.46 2.22 3.83
C GLY A 93 -16.20 2.94 2.51
N ARG A 94 -16.12 4.28 2.54
CA ARG A 94 -15.89 5.12 1.36
C ARG A 94 -14.44 5.61 1.33
N SER A 95 -13.85 5.62 0.14
CA SER A 95 -12.62 6.38 -0.07
C SER A 95 -12.93 7.89 0.10
N PRO A 96 -12.08 8.64 0.82
CA PRO A 96 -12.15 10.10 0.80
C PRO A 96 -12.00 10.56 -0.65
N ARG A 97 -12.85 11.49 -1.08
CA ARG A 97 -12.68 12.18 -2.36
C ARG A 97 -11.50 13.14 -2.29
#